data_AF-A0A1V2R673-F1
#
_entry.id   AF-A0A1V2R673-F1
#
_cell.length_a   1.000
_cell.length_b   1.000
_cell.length_c   1.000
_cell.angle_alpha   90.00
_cell.angle_beta   90.00
_cell.angle_gamma   90.00
#
_symmetry.space_group_name_H-M   'P 1'
#
loop_
_entity.id
_entity.type
_entity.pdbx_description
1 polymer ?
#
loop_
_entity_poly.entity_id
_entity_poly.type
_entity_poly.pdbx_seq_one_letter_code
_entity_poly.pdbx_strand_id
1 'polypeptide(L)'
;MSWLTPELIEILISVGKAIVILLVVVTCGAFMSMGERRLLGLFQGRYGPNRVGWGGSLQLVADMIKMFFKEDWVPNFTDKVIFTLAPMIAFTSMLIAFAIVPITPTWGVADLNIGILFFLMMAGLAVYAVLFAGWASNNKYSLLGAVRASAQTVSYEVFIGLSLMGVVAQAGSFNMRDIVDSQEHLWNVIPQFFGFITFAIAGVAVCHRHPFDQPEAEQELADGYHIEYSGMKFGLFFVGEYIGIVTVSALMVTLFFGGWHGPILPPFVWFALKTGFFMMMFILIRASLPRPRYDQVMSFGWKVCLPITLLNLLATAAVILYNA
;
A
#
# COMPACT_ATOMS: atom_id res chain seq x y z
N MET A 1 11.25 45.16 -6.32
CA MET A 1 10.26 44.07 -6.20
C MET A 1 10.99 42.76 -6.41
N SER A 2 11.52 42.16 -5.35
CA SER A 2 12.02 40.79 -5.42
C SER A 2 10.80 39.88 -5.49
N TRP A 3 10.52 39.32 -6.66
CA TRP A 3 9.42 38.38 -6.89
C TRP A 3 9.51 37.13 -5.97
N LEU A 4 10.68 36.90 -5.38
CA LEU A 4 10.93 35.89 -4.37
C LEU A 4 10.73 36.50 -2.97
N THR A 5 9.50 36.48 -2.46
CA THR A 5 9.26 36.66 -1.02
C THR A 5 9.77 35.43 -0.26
N PRO A 6 10.20 35.57 1.00
CA PRO A 6 10.62 34.43 1.83
C PRO A 6 9.54 33.33 1.90
N GLU A 7 8.26 33.73 1.99
CA GLU A 7 7.12 32.82 1.97
C GLU A 7 7.00 32.03 0.66
N LEU A 8 7.22 32.68 -0.49
CA LEU A 8 7.19 31.99 -1.78
C LEU A 8 8.34 30.97 -1.90
N ILE A 9 9.52 31.28 -1.35
CA ILE A 9 10.65 30.35 -1.31
C ILE A 9 10.31 29.12 -0.47
N GLU A 10 9.69 29.29 0.69
CA GLU A 10 9.27 28.16 1.55
C GLU A 10 8.23 27.27 0.88
N ILE A 11 7.24 27.87 0.19
CA ILE A 11 6.24 27.12 -0.58
C ILE A 11 6.91 26.36 -1.74
N LEU A 12 7.84 26.98 -2.47
CA LEU A 12 8.55 26.30 -3.55
C LEU A 12 9.41 25.14 -3.03
N ILE A 13 10.04 25.29 -1.86
CA ILE A 13 10.80 24.22 -1.21
C ILE A 13 9.87 23.08 -0.78
N SER A 14 8.70 23.36 -0.21
CA SER A 14 7.75 22.33 0.22
C SER A 14 7.18 21.55 -0.97
N VAL A 15 6.81 22.25 -2.05
CA VAL A 15 6.40 21.62 -3.32
C VAL A 15 7.53 20.80 -3.91
N GLY A 16 8.76 21.30 -3.91
CA GLY A 16 9.94 20.57 -4.35
C GLY A 16 10.16 19.28 -3.57
N LYS A 17 10.08 19.33 -2.22
CA LYS A 17 10.13 18.15 -1.36
C LYS A 17 9.02 17.16 -1.67
N ALA A 18 7.79 17.64 -1.86
CA ALA A 18 6.64 16.80 -2.20
C ALA A 18 6.86 16.03 -3.51
N ILE A 19 7.30 16.72 -4.56
CA ILE A 19 7.59 16.11 -5.87
C ILE A 19 8.69 15.06 -5.74
N VAL A 20 9.78 15.36 -5.04
CA VAL A 20 10.89 14.42 -4.83
C VAL A 20 10.39 13.17 -4.10
N ILE A 21 9.63 13.31 -3.02
CA ILE A 21 9.11 12.18 -2.24
C ILE A 21 8.19 11.32 -3.11
N LEU A 22 7.20 11.90 -3.79
CA LEU A 22 6.26 11.15 -4.61
C LEU A 22 6.97 10.44 -5.79
N LEU A 23 7.96 11.08 -6.41
CA LEU A 23 8.76 10.46 -7.47
C LEU A 23 9.58 9.29 -6.94
N VAL A 24 10.17 9.42 -5.75
CA VAL A 24 10.88 8.31 -5.08
C VAL A 24 9.93 7.15 -4.81
N VAL A 25 8.71 7.41 -4.34
CA VAL A 25 7.70 6.35 -4.08
C VAL A 25 7.32 5.61 -5.36
N VAL A 26 7.03 6.33 -6.45
CA VAL A 26 6.76 5.72 -7.77
C VAL A 26 7.95 4.88 -8.22
N THR A 27 9.15 5.41 -8.05
CA THR A 27 10.39 4.70 -8.41
C THR A 27 10.58 3.45 -7.57
N CYS A 28 10.36 3.51 -6.25
CA CYS A 28 10.39 2.37 -5.34
C CYS A 28 9.35 1.30 -5.74
N GLY A 29 8.11 1.70 -6.05
CA GLY A 29 7.07 0.79 -6.53
C GLY A 29 7.46 0.13 -7.86
N ALA A 30 8.03 0.90 -8.79
CA ALA A 30 8.53 0.38 -10.05
C ALA A 30 9.68 -0.62 -9.85
N PHE A 31 10.69 -0.28 -9.02
CA PHE A 31 11.80 -1.18 -8.67
C PHE A 31 11.36 -2.42 -7.89
N MET A 32 10.25 -2.35 -7.16
CA MET A 32 9.69 -3.51 -6.46
C MET A 32 9.35 -4.65 -7.40
N SER A 33 8.86 -4.36 -8.62
CA SER A 33 8.59 -5.40 -9.61
C SER A 33 9.85 -6.24 -9.94
N MET A 34 11.01 -5.59 -10.03
CA MET A 34 12.28 -6.24 -10.29
C MET A 34 12.83 -6.94 -9.03
N GLY A 35 12.71 -6.27 -7.87
CA GLY A 35 13.11 -6.80 -6.57
C GLY A 35 12.36 -8.08 -6.22
N GLU A 36 11.05 -8.10 -6.41
CA GLU A 36 10.19 -9.27 -6.20
C GLU A 36 10.60 -10.43 -7.09
N ARG A 37 10.78 -10.22 -8.40
CA ARG A 37 11.21 -11.29 -9.31
C ARG A 37 12.57 -11.89 -8.93
N ARG A 38 13.50 -11.08 -8.41
CA ARG A 38 14.81 -11.56 -7.95
C ARG A 38 14.72 -12.33 -6.63
N LEU A 39 14.01 -11.80 -5.64
CA LEU A 39 13.85 -12.45 -4.33
C LEU A 39 13.05 -13.76 -4.44
N LEU A 40 11.96 -13.78 -5.22
CA LEU A 40 11.22 -15.02 -5.50
C LEU A 40 12.08 -16.06 -6.22
N GLY A 41 12.93 -15.63 -7.17
CA GLY A 41 13.88 -16.52 -7.82
C GLY A 41 14.80 -17.18 -6.79
N LEU A 42 15.39 -16.38 -5.91
CA LEU A 42 16.29 -16.86 -4.87
C LEU A 42 15.60 -17.87 -3.93
N PHE A 43 14.38 -17.59 -3.47
CA PHE A 43 13.62 -18.52 -2.62
C PHE A 43 13.24 -19.82 -3.32
N GLN A 44 13.05 -19.77 -4.65
CA GLN A 44 12.67 -20.92 -5.47
C GLN A 44 13.87 -21.69 -6.04
N GLY A 45 15.11 -21.32 -5.68
CA GLY A 45 16.32 -21.97 -6.20
C GLY A 45 16.57 -21.71 -7.70
N ARG A 46 16.04 -20.62 -8.26
CA ARG A 46 16.24 -20.21 -9.67
C ARG A 46 16.79 -18.79 -9.76
N TYR A 47 17.42 -18.46 -10.87
CA TYR A 47 17.84 -17.09 -11.09
C TYR A 47 16.64 -16.20 -11.45
N GLY A 48 16.57 -15.02 -10.84
CA GLY A 48 15.69 -13.94 -11.28
C GLY A 48 16.14 -13.31 -12.61
N PRO A 49 15.57 -12.17 -13.02
CA PRO A 49 15.98 -11.46 -14.23
C PRO A 49 17.49 -11.19 -14.19
N ASN A 50 18.23 -11.75 -15.15
CA ASN A 50 19.71 -11.70 -15.20
C ASN A 50 20.30 -11.27 -16.56
N ARG A 51 19.49 -11.16 -17.62
CA ARG A 51 19.98 -10.88 -18.99
C ARG A 51 19.93 -9.41 -19.41
N VAL A 52 18.94 -8.65 -18.94
CA VAL A 52 18.73 -7.26 -19.37
C VAL A 52 19.55 -6.29 -18.52
N GLY A 53 20.70 -5.87 -19.04
CA GLY A 53 21.67 -5.04 -18.31
C GLY A 53 22.55 -5.84 -17.34
N TRP A 54 23.32 -5.15 -16.51
CA TRP A 54 24.25 -5.79 -15.58
C TRP A 54 23.50 -6.53 -14.46
N GLY A 55 23.48 -7.86 -14.59
CA GLY A 55 22.74 -8.75 -13.69
C GLY A 55 21.22 -8.61 -13.76
N GLY A 56 20.65 -7.93 -14.77
CA GLY A 56 19.20 -7.70 -14.87
C GLY A 56 18.69 -6.33 -14.38
N SER A 57 19.58 -5.39 -14.05
CA SER A 57 19.21 -4.06 -13.52
C SER A 57 18.37 -3.21 -14.47
N LEU A 58 18.51 -3.42 -15.78
CA LEU A 58 17.77 -2.67 -16.79
C LEU A 58 16.41 -3.31 -17.13
N GLN A 59 16.01 -4.39 -16.45
CA GLN A 59 14.71 -5.02 -16.66
C GLN A 59 13.56 -4.05 -16.43
N LEU A 60 13.65 -3.19 -15.40
CA LEU A 60 12.63 -2.19 -15.12
C LEU A 60 12.42 -1.24 -16.29
N VAL A 61 13.52 -0.72 -16.84
CA VAL A 61 13.51 0.21 -17.97
C VAL A 61 12.93 -0.47 -19.21
N ALA A 62 13.28 -1.73 -19.46
CA ALA A 62 12.72 -2.50 -20.57
C ALA A 62 11.20 -2.73 -20.43
N ASP A 63 10.72 -3.06 -19.23
CA ASP A 63 9.30 -3.26 -18.96
C ASP A 63 8.53 -1.93 -19.11
N MET A 64 9.10 -0.81 -18.66
CA MET A 64 8.52 0.52 -18.86
C MET A 64 8.43 0.89 -20.33
N ILE A 65 9.53 0.80 -21.09
CA ILE A 65 9.56 1.08 -22.53
C ILE A 65 8.52 0.19 -23.24
N LYS A 66 8.49 -1.10 -22.92
CA LYS A 66 7.48 -2.01 -23.48
C LYS A 66 6.06 -1.51 -23.25
N MET A 67 5.72 -1.08 -22.04
CA MET A 67 4.37 -0.60 -21.71
C MET A 67 4.02 0.70 -22.44
N PHE A 68 4.97 1.61 -22.64
CA PHE A 68 4.77 2.87 -23.38
C PHE A 68 4.60 2.67 -24.89
N PHE A 69 5.32 1.72 -25.48
CA PHE A 69 5.28 1.47 -26.93
C PHE A 69 4.24 0.42 -27.33
N LYS A 70 3.61 -0.26 -26.38
CA LYS A 70 2.55 -1.22 -26.66
C LYS A 70 1.28 -0.47 -27.07
N GLU A 71 0.60 -0.98 -28.08
CA GLU A 71 -0.69 -0.45 -28.52
C GLU A 71 -1.72 -0.45 -27.37
N ASP A 72 -2.30 0.72 -27.12
CA ASP A 72 -3.40 0.90 -26.17
C ASP A 72 -4.73 0.57 -26.87
N TRP A 73 -5.11 -0.71 -26.79
CA TRP A 73 -6.37 -1.20 -27.32
C TRP A 73 -7.50 -0.97 -26.32
N VAL A 74 -8.51 -0.20 -26.72
CA VAL A 74 -9.75 0.01 -25.96
C VAL A 74 -10.88 -0.71 -26.68
N PRO A 75 -11.49 -1.74 -26.07
CA PRO A 75 -12.55 -2.48 -26.74
C PRO A 75 -13.79 -1.61 -26.97
N ASN A 76 -14.44 -1.78 -28.13
CA ASN A 76 -15.60 -0.97 -28.51
C ASN A 76 -16.83 -1.15 -27.62
N PHE A 77 -16.90 -2.27 -26.90
CA PHE A 77 -18.00 -2.59 -25.98
C PHE A 77 -17.82 -2.01 -24.57
N THR A 78 -16.70 -1.32 -24.30
CA THR A 78 -16.39 -0.73 -22.99
C THR A 78 -16.88 0.71 -22.87
N ASP A 79 -17.13 1.16 -21.65
CA ASP A 79 -17.28 2.59 -21.35
C ASP A 79 -15.90 3.24 -21.35
N LYS A 80 -15.56 3.94 -22.44
CA LYS A 80 -14.23 4.52 -22.66
C LYS A 80 -13.81 5.47 -21.55
N VAL A 81 -14.73 6.26 -20.99
CA VAL A 81 -14.38 7.26 -19.98
C VAL A 81 -13.99 6.56 -18.69
N ILE A 82 -14.84 5.66 -18.20
CA ILE A 82 -14.62 4.93 -16.96
C ILE A 82 -13.42 3.99 -17.10
N PHE A 83 -13.28 3.32 -18.24
CA PHE A 83 -12.16 2.43 -18.54
C PHE A 83 -10.81 3.16 -18.51
N THR A 84 -10.76 4.42 -18.93
CA THR A 84 -9.52 5.20 -18.90
C THR A 84 -9.25 5.78 -17.50
N LEU A 85 -10.30 6.22 -16.80
CA LEU A 85 -10.18 6.84 -15.48
C LEU A 85 -9.84 5.84 -14.37
N ALA A 86 -10.36 4.61 -14.42
CA ALA A 86 -10.19 3.63 -13.35
C ALA A 86 -8.71 3.37 -12.96
N PRO A 87 -7.80 3.03 -13.90
CA PRO A 87 -6.38 2.87 -13.55
C PRO A 87 -5.72 4.14 -13.01
N MET A 88 -6.13 5.32 -13.48
CA MET A 88 -5.61 6.60 -12.98
C MET A 88 -6.05 6.84 -11.54
N ILE A 89 -7.30 6.52 -11.18
CA ILE A 89 -7.80 6.65 -9.81
C ILE A 89 -7.09 5.66 -8.89
N ALA A 90 -6.91 4.40 -9.30
CA ALA A 90 -6.18 3.40 -8.51
C ALA A 90 -4.73 3.85 -8.21
N PHE A 91 -4.00 4.29 -9.24
CA PHE A 91 -2.64 4.77 -9.09
C PHE A 91 -2.54 6.04 -8.23
N THR A 92 -3.36 7.06 -8.53
CA THR A 92 -3.29 8.35 -7.83
C THR A 92 -3.74 8.25 -6.38
N SER A 93 -4.75 7.43 -6.08
CA SER A 93 -5.25 7.26 -4.71
C SER A 93 -4.16 6.69 -3.79
N MET A 94 -3.50 5.61 -4.20
CA MET A 94 -2.42 4.99 -3.41
C MET A 94 -1.16 5.85 -3.34
N LEU A 95 -0.86 6.63 -4.39
CA LEU A 95 0.26 7.58 -4.38
C LEU A 95 0.01 8.75 -3.42
N ILE A 96 -1.19 9.33 -3.46
CA ILE A 96 -1.59 10.43 -2.57
C ILE A 96 -1.71 9.93 -1.12
N ALA A 97 -2.13 8.67 -0.90
CA ALA A 97 -2.14 8.06 0.42
C ALA A 97 -0.76 8.04 1.10
N PHE A 98 0.35 8.05 0.33
CA PHE A 98 1.69 8.16 0.89
C PHE A 98 2.01 9.58 1.42
N ALA A 99 1.28 10.62 1.00
CA ALA A 99 1.61 12.00 1.33
C ALA A 99 1.60 12.29 2.85
N ILE A 100 0.84 11.53 3.62
CA ILE A 100 0.77 11.67 5.08
C ILE A 100 1.93 10.99 5.81
N VAL A 101 2.71 10.14 5.12
CA VAL A 101 3.77 9.34 5.74
C VAL A 101 4.97 10.25 6.02
N PRO A 102 5.37 10.42 7.28
CA PRO A 102 6.52 11.23 7.61
C PRO A 102 7.79 10.34 7.56
N ILE A 103 8.79 10.79 6.81
CA ILE A 103 10.03 10.02 6.54
C ILE A 103 11.12 10.39 7.55
N THR A 104 11.24 11.68 7.86
CA THR A 104 12.12 12.21 8.90
C THR A 104 11.39 13.34 9.63
N PRO A 105 11.89 13.83 10.77
CA PRO A 105 11.24 14.92 11.52
C PRO A 105 10.94 16.16 10.65
N THR A 106 11.80 16.45 9.67
CA THR A 106 11.68 17.64 8.79
C THR A 106 11.22 17.32 7.37
N TRP A 107 11.18 16.04 6.97
CA TRP A 107 10.74 15.60 5.65
C TRP A 107 9.46 14.77 5.74
N GLY A 108 8.39 15.36 5.21
CA GLY A 108 7.12 14.72 4.89
C GLY A 108 6.40 15.61 3.86
N VAL A 109 5.38 15.08 3.18
CA VAL A 109 4.66 15.85 2.16
C VAL A 109 3.62 16.75 2.80
N ALA A 110 2.71 16.18 3.57
CA ALA A 110 1.64 16.92 4.25
C ALA A 110 1.56 16.55 5.73
N ASP A 111 1.54 17.56 6.58
CA ASP A 111 1.19 17.39 8.00
C ASP A 111 -0.31 17.56 8.17
N LEU A 112 -1.03 16.46 8.40
CA LEU A 112 -2.48 16.48 8.58
C LEU A 112 -2.84 15.99 9.98
N ASN A 113 -3.59 16.80 10.72
CA ASN A 113 -4.16 16.40 12.01
C ASN A 113 -5.03 15.13 11.90
N ILE A 114 -5.60 14.89 10.72
CA ILE A 114 -6.45 13.73 10.40
C ILE A 114 -5.72 12.69 9.54
N GLY A 115 -4.40 12.55 9.69
CA GLY A 115 -3.54 11.71 8.84
C GLY A 115 -4.11 10.31 8.60
N ILE A 116 -4.41 9.55 9.66
CA ILE A 116 -4.96 8.18 9.52
C ILE A 116 -6.30 8.16 8.78
N LEU A 117 -7.21 9.10 9.08
CA LEU A 117 -8.52 9.18 8.42
C LEU A 117 -8.36 9.50 6.93
N PHE A 118 -7.39 10.33 6.58
CA PHE A 118 -7.04 10.60 5.19
C PHE A 118 -6.56 9.34 4.47
N PHE A 119 -5.71 8.52 5.10
CA PHE A 119 -5.30 7.24 4.52
C PHE A 119 -6.50 6.32 4.26
N LEU A 120 -7.40 6.16 5.24
CA LEU A 120 -8.61 5.34 5.08
C LEU A 120 -9.48 5.87 3.93
N MET A 121 -9.68 7.19 3.84
CA MET A 121 -10.42 7.79 2.72
C MET A 121 -9.79 7.47 1.36
N MET A 122 -8.46 7.57 1.24
CA MET A 122 -7.76 7.28 -0.01
C MET A 122 -7.77 5.77 -0.35
N ALA A 123 -7.68 4.90 0.65
CA ALA A 123 -7.82 3.45 0.48
C ALA A 123 -9.22 3.08 -0.03
N GLY A 124 -10.27 3.68 0.52
CA GLY A 124 -11.64 3.53 0.03
C GLY A 124 -11.83 4.02 -1.42
N LEU A 125 -11.16 5.10 -1.83
CA LEU A 125 -11.16 5.55 -3.23
C LEU A 125 -10.51 4.54 -4.19
N ALA A 126 -9.49 3.80 -3.75
CA ALA A 126 -8.88 2.75 -4.55
C ALA A 126 -9.86 1.58 -4.81
N VAL A 127 -10.76 1.28 -3.87
CA VAL A 127 -11.82 0.27 -4.06
C VAL A 127 -12.75 0.68 -5.21
N TYR A 128 -13.14 1.95 -5.29
CA TYR A 128 -13.98 2.45 -6.39
C TYR A 128 -13.28 2.28 -7.75
N ALA A 129 -11.97 2.46 -7.80
CA ALA A 129 -11.21 2.26 -9.03
C ALA A 129 -11.32 0.82 -9.54
N VAL A 130 -11.23 -0.18 -8.65
CA VAL A 130 -11.39 -1.60 -8.99
C VAL A 130 -12.81 -1.91 -9.47
N LEU A 131 -13.83 -1.36 -8.79
CA LEU A 131 -15.22 -1.54 -9.19
C LEU A 131 -15.51 -0.94 -10.58
N PHE A 132 -15.04 0.29 -10.82
CA PHE A 132 -15.14 0.96 -12.11
C PHE A 132 -14.38 0.20 -13.20
N ALA A 133 -13.23 -0.39 -12.87
CA ALA A 133 -12.45 -1.17 -13.81
C ALA A 133 -13.23 -2.38 -14.33
N GLY A 134 -13.87 -3.15 -13.45
CA GLY A 134 -14.66 -4.31 -13.85
C GLY A 134 -15.99 -3.96 -14.52
N TRP A 135 -16.63 -2.87 -14.09
CA TRP A 135 -17.87 -2.39 -14.73
C TRP A 135 -17.61 -1.91 -16.16
N ALA A 136 -16.55 -1.11 -16.37
CA ALA A 136 -16.24 -0.54 -17.67
C ALA A 136 -15.84 -1.59 -18.71
N SER A 137 -15.25 -2.72 -18.28
CA SER A 137 -14.85 -3.83 -19.14
C SER A 137 -16.02 -4.58 -19.80
N ASN A 138 -17.27 -4.40 -19.35
CA ASN A 138 -18.48 -5.00 -19.92
C ASN A 138 -18.35 -6.53 -20.21
N ASN A 139 -17.62 -7.23 -19.33
CA ASN A 139 -17.41 -8.67 -19.37
C ASN A 139 -17.86 -9.27 -18.04
N LYS A 140 -18.66 -10.35 -18.09
CA LYS A 140 -19.25 -10.97 -16.90
C LYS A 140 -18.21 -11.46 -15.90
N TYR A 141 -17.09 -12.02 -16.38
CA TYR A 141 -16.01 -12.50 -15.51
C TYR A 141 -15.27 -11.35 -14.83
N SER A 142 -15.01 -10.28 -15.59
CA SER A 142 -14.36 -9.07 -15.07
C SER A 142 -15.22 -8.38 -14.01
N LEU A 143 -16.53 -8.28 -14.24
CA LEU A 143 -17.47 -7.72 -13.26
C LEU A 143 -17.53 -8.58 -11.98
N LEU A 144 -17.60 -9.92 -12.10
CA LEU A 144 -17.57 -10.81 -10.93
C LEU A 144 -16.25 -10.70 -10.16
N GLY A 145 -15.12 -10.55 -10.86
CA GLY A 145 -13.81 -10.29 -10.26
C GLY A 145 -13.78 -8.99 -9.49
N ALA A 146 -14.21 -7.88 -10.10
CA ALA A 146 -14.27 -6.59 -9.45
C ALA A 146 -15.20 -6.56 -8.23
N VAL A 147 -16.37 -7.22 -8.29
CA VAL A 147 -17.30 -7.30 -7.14
C VAL A 147 -16.67 -8.07 -5.99
N ARG A 148 -16.01 -9.20 -6.26
CA ARG A 148 -15.30 -9.99 -5.24
C ARG A 148 -14.10 -9.24 -4.66
N ALA A 149 -13.30 -8.60 -5.52
CA ALA A 149 -12.17 -7.76 -5.11
C ALA A 149 -12.64 -6.64 -4.18
N SER A 150 -13.64 -5.87 -4.62
CA SER A 150 -14.18 -4.76 -3.86
C SER A 150 -14.75 -5.20 -2.52
N ALA A 151 -15.53 -6.29 -2.49
CA ALA A 151 -16.09 -6.83 -1.25
C ALA A 151 -14.98 -7.24 -0.27
N GLN A 152 -13.92 -7.87 -0.76
CA GLN A 152 -12.77 -8.27 0.06
C GLN A 152 -12.06 -7.04 0.61
N THR A 153 -11.71 -6.06 -0.24
CA THR A 153 -10.97 -4.87 0.18
C THR A 153 -11.75 -4.05 1.20
N VAL A 154 -13.05 -3.82 0.99
CA VAL A 154 -13.92 -3.11 1.95
C VAL A 154 -14.01 -3.85 3.28
N SER A 155 -14.11 -5.18 3.25
CA SER A 155 -14.17 -5.97 4.49
C SER A 155 -12.88 -5.81 5.30
N TYR A 156 -11.71 -5.87 4.65
CA TYR A 156 -10.42 -5.73 5.31
C TYR A 156 -10.06 -4.30 5.70
N GLU A 157 -10.62 -3.29 5.03
CA GLU A 157 -10.47 -1.89 5.39
C GLU A 157 -11.05 -1.58 6.78
N VAL A 158 -12.18 -2.20 7.12
CA VAL A 158 -12.75 -2.12 8.48
C VAL A 158 -11.75 -2.64 9.53
N PHE A 159 -11.05 -3.74 9.23
CA PHE A 159 -10.06 -4.31 10.16
C PHE A 159 -8.79 -3.47 10.24
N ILE A 160 -8.35 -2.86 9.13
CA ILE A 160 -7.30 -1.84 9.16
C ILE A 160 -7.71 -0.71 10.11
N GLY A 161 -8.87 -0.09 9.89
CA GLY A 161 -9.35 1.01 10.72
C GLY A 161 -9.40 0.66 12.21
N LEU A 162 -10.03 -0.47 12.56
CA LEU A 162 -10.14 -0.93 13.95
C LEU A 162 -8.79 -1.26 14.58
N SER A 163 -7.86 -1.86 13.82
CA SER A 163 -6.52 -2.20 14.33
C SER A 163 -5.68 -0.98 14.69
N LEU A 164 -5.95 0.18 14.09
CA LEU A 164 -5.27 1.45 14.36
C LEU A 164 -5.81 2.17 15.59
N MET A 165 -7.05 1.90 16.00
CA MET A 165 -7.68 2.64 17.11
C MET A 165 -6.91 2.50 18.43
N GLY A 166 -6.29 1.34 18.68
CA GLY A 166 -5.45 1.14 19.88
C GLY A 166 -4.19 2.01 19.85
N VAL A 167 -3.56 2.17 18.68
CA VAL A 167 -2.40 3.04 18.48
C VAL A 167 -2.78 4.50 18.66
N VAL A 168 -3.89 4.93 18.05
CA VAL A 168 -4.40 6.31 18.18
C VAL A 168 -4.76 6.63 19.62
N ALA A 169 -5.40 5.71 20.34
CA ALA A 169 -5.76 5.91 21.73
C ALA A 169 -4.53 6.11 22.64
N GLN A 170 -3.41 5.43 22.35
CA GLN A 170 -2.15 5.59 23.08
C GLN A 170 -1.43 6.90 22.74
N ALA A 171 -1.43 7.29 21.47
CA ALA A 171 -0.77 8.53 21.03
C ALA A 171 -1.59 9.80 21.34
N GLY A 172 -2.91 9.69 21.48
CA GLY A 172 -3.82 10.82 21.73
C GLY A 172 -4.03 11.73 20.50
N SER A 173 -3.56 11.33 19.33
CA SER A 173 -3.60 12.12 18.08
C SER A 173 -3.79 11.21 16.86
N PHE A 174 -4.46 11.73 15.83
CA PHE A 174 -4.55 11.09 14.51
C PHE A 174 -3.41 11.53 13.56
N ASN A 175 -2.53 12.42 14.02
CA ASN A 175 -1.37 12.88 13.27
C ASN A 175 -0.29 11.79 13.28
N MET A 176 0.27 11.51 12.10
CA MET A 176 1.31 10.50 11.93
C MET A 176 2.63 10.87 12.61
N ARG A 177 2.96 12.17 12.72
CA ARG A 177 4.18 12.62 13.40
C ARG A 177 4.07 12.41 14.91
N ASP A 178 2.97 12.86 15.51
CA ASP A 178 2.71 12.68 16.94
C ASP A 178 2.73 11.20 17.34
N ILE A 179 2.21 10.31 16.49
CA ILE A 179 2.26 8.85 16.71
C ILE A 179 3.69 8.31 16.65
N VAL A 180 4.54 8.83 15.77
CA VAL A 180 5.95 8.41 15.71
C VAL A 180 6.69 8.90 16.95
N ASP A 181 6.46 10.14 17.36
CA ASP A 181 7.10 10.74 18.53
C ASP A 181 6.66 10.06 19.84
N SER A 182 5.41 9.58 19.93
CA SER A 182 4.94 8.79 21.07
C SER A 182 5.68 7.45 21.24
N GLN A 183 6.40 6.99 20.22
CA GLN A 183 7.11 5.71 20.19
C GLN A 183 8.60 5.83 20.53
N GLU A 184 9.05 6.96 21.11
CA GLU A 184 10.46 7.19 21.45
C GLU A 184 10.99 6.14 22.45
N HIS A 185 10.20 5.81 23.48
CA HIS A 185 10.62 4.89 24.55
C HIS A 185 10.21 3.43 24.31
N LEU A 186 8.99 3.22 23.79
CA LEU A 186 8.45 1.89 23.53
C LEU A 186 7.74 1.88 22.17
N TRP A 187 8.08 0.92 21.33
CA TRP A 187 7.40 0.75 20.05
C TRP A 187 6.00 0.19 20.24
N ASN A 188 5.05 0.70 19.47
CA ASN A 188 3.64 0.32 19.57
C ASN A 188 3.39 -1.16 19.24
N VAL A 189 4.31 -1.85 18.58
CA VAL A 189 4.21 -3.31 18.33
C VAL A 189 4.11 -4.13 19.62
N ILE A 190 4.70 -3.66 20.73
CA ILE A 190 4.69 -4.38 22.01
C ILE A 190 3.31 -4.30 22.68
N PRO A 191 2.76 -3.10 22.96
CA PRO A 191 1.44 -3.01 23.57
C PRO A 191 0.30 -3.35 22.59
N GLN A 192 0.47 -3.12 21.29
CA GLN A 192 -0.56 -3.34 20.25
C GLN A 192 -0.24 -4.53 19.34
N PHE A 193 0.30 -5.62 19.88
CA PHE A 193 0.74 -6.76 19.06
C PHE A 193 -0.37 -7.37 18.20
N PHE A 194 -1.57 -7.54 18.77
CA PHE A 194 -2.74 -8.06 18.03
C PHE A 194 -3.26 -7.06 16.99
N GLY A 195 -3.17 -5.77 17.29
CA GLY A 195 -3.42 -4.69 16.33
C GLY A 195 -2.45 -4.76 15.15
N PHE A 196 -1.16 -4.91 15.43
CA PHE A 196 -0.12 -5.04 14.41
C PHE A 196 -0.36 -6.24 13.49
N ILE A 197 -0.60 -7.44 14.04
CA ILE A 197 -0.86 -8.63 13.23
C ILE A 197 -2.07 -8.41 12.32
N THR A 198 -3.15 -7.84 12.87
CA THR A 198 -4.36 -7.61 12.07
C THR A 198 -4.13 -6.56 11.00
N PHE A 199 -3.41 -5.47 11.32
CA PHE A 199 -3.04 -4.46 10.35
C PHE A 199 -2.17 -5.05 9.23
N ALA A 200 -1.18 -5.89 9.57
CA ALA A 200 -0.30 -6.51 8.59
C ALA A 200 -1.09 -7.46 7.66
N ILE A 201 -1.95 -8.31 8.20
CA ILE A 201 -2.77 -9.22 7.39
C ILE A 201 -3.75 -8.44 6.51
N ALA A 202 -4.46 -7.47 7.08
CA ALA A 202 -5.42 -6.66 6.35
C ALA A 202 -4.73 -5.77 5.30
N GLY A 203 -3.52 -5.28 5.59
CA GLY A 203 -2.67 -4.56 4.65
C GLY A 203 -2.31 -5.40 3.43
N VAL A 204 -1.95 -6.68 3.60
CA VAL A 204 -1.71 -7.59 2.48
C VAL A 204 -2.97 -7.80 1.63
N ALA A 205 -4.13 -7.93 2.30
CA ALA A 205 -5.42 -8.07 1.61
C ALA A 205 -5.84 -6.82 0.83
N VAL A 206 -5.55 -5.62 1.35
CA VAL A 206 -5.84 -4.34 0.67
C VAL A 206 -4.92 -4.08 -0.52
N CYS A 207 -3.69 -4.58 -0.49
CA CYS A 207 -2.77 -4.48 -1.64
C CYS A 207 -3.01 -5.55 -2.73
N HIS A 208 -4.06 -6.37 -2.61
CA HIS A 208 -4.38 -7.46 -3.55
C HIS A 208 -3.20 -8.41 -3.80
N ARG A 209 -2.38 -8.66 -2.77
CA ARG A 209 -1.21 -9.54 -2.90
C ARG A 209 -1.47 -10.93 -2.36
N HIS A 210 -0.80 -11.89 -2.99
CA HIS A 210 -0.74 -13.27 -2.53
C HIS A 210 -0.39 -13.31 -1.04
N PRO A 211 -1.18 -13.97 -0.17
CA PRO A 211 -2.17 -15.02 -0.47
C PRO A 211 -3.60 -14.53 -0.70
N PHE A 212 -3.87 -13.23 -0.67
CA PHE A 212 -5.22 -12.65 -0.77
C PHE A 212 -5.52 -12.07 -2.18
N ASP A 213 -4.92 -12.63 -3.22
CA ASP A 213 -5.03 -12.21 -4.63
C ASP A 213 -6.10 -12.99 -5.43
N GLN A 214 -7.04 -13.68 -4.77
CA GLN A 214 -8.04 -14.54 -5.44
C GLN A 214 -8.88 -13.82 -6.50
N PRO A 215 -9.35 -12.57 -6.28
CA PRO A 215 -10.17 -11.87 -7.25
C PRO A 215 -9.45 -11.55 -8.58
N GLU A 216 -8.11 -11.58 -8.56
CA GLU A 216 -7.22 -11.36 -9.71
C GLU A 216 -6.54 -12.65 -10.18
N ALA A 217 -6.73 -13.76 -9.45
CA ALA A 217 -6.04 -15.00 -9.78
C ALA A 217 -6.54 -15.57 -11.12
N GLU A 218 -5.59 -15.82 -12.04
CA GLU A 218 -5.84 -16.46 -13.34
C GLU A 218 -6.62 -17.79 -13.21
N GLN A 219 -6.39 -18.51 -12.11
CA GLN A 219 -6.97 -19.82 -11.82
C GLN A 219 -8.47 -19.76 -11.50
N GLU A 220 -8.97 -18.62 -11.01
CA GLU A 220 -10.38 -18.47 -10.65
C GLU A 220 -11.15 -17.62 -11.67
N LEU A 221 -10.58 -16.48 -12.08
CA LEU A 221 -11.30 -15.47 -12.86
C LEU A 221 -10.50 -14.91 -14.04
N ALA A 222 -9.50 -15.66 -14.54
CA ALA A 222 -8.74 -15.29 -15.73
C ALA A 222 -8.17 -13.86 -15.68
N ASP A 223 -7.61 -13.43 -14.53
CA ASP A 223 -7.06 -12.08 -14.26
C ASP A 223 -8.10 -11.01 -13.86
N GLY A 224 -9.35 -11.41 -13.62
CA GLY A 224 -10.35 -10.58 -12.95
C GLY A 224 -10.65 -9.28 -13.69
N TYR A 225 -10.45 -8.15 -13.02
CA TYR A 225 -10.74 -6.83 -13.62
C TYR A 225 -9.65 -6.34 -14.59
N HIS A 226 -8.54 -7.07 -14.75
CA HIS A 226 -7.45 -6.73 -15.68
C HIS A 226 -7.66 -7.23 -17.11
N ILE A 227 -8.59 -8.18 -17.34
CA ILE A 227 -8.76 -8.92 -18.61
C ILE A 227 -8.66 -8.07 -19.87
N GLU A 228 -9.36 -6.93 -19.89
CA GLU A 228 -9.49 -6.09 -21.10
C GLU A 228 -8.41 -4.99 -21.18
N TYR A 229 -7.58 -4.81 -20.14
CA TYR A 229 -6.59 -3.73 -20.07
C TYR A 229 -5.29 -4.11 -20.78
N SER A 230 -4.76 -3.18 -21.59
CA SER A 230 -3.47 -3.32 -22.27
C SER A 230 -2.58 -2.09 -22.05
N GLY A 231 -1.30 -2.26 -22.40
CA GLY A 231 -0.30 -1.20 -22.45
C GLY A 231 -0.21 -0.38 -21.16
N MET A 232 -0.32 0.94 -21.30
CA MET A 232 -0.13 1.88 -20.20
C MET A 232 -1.17 1.74 -19.08
N LYS A 233 -2.43 1.43 -19.41
CA LYS A 233 -3.51 1.32 -18.41
C LYS A 233 -3.28 0.12 -17.49
N PHE A 234 -2.88 -1.00 -18.06
CA PHE A 234 -2.43 -2.17 -17.30
C PHE A 234 -1.20 -1.81 -16.44
N GLY A 235 -0.21 -1.13 -17.02
CA GLY A 235 0.96 -0.65 -16.28
C GLY A 235 0.61 0.21 -15.06
N LEU A 236 -0.40 1.08 -15.16
CA LEU A 236 -0.86 1.92 -14.06
C LEU A 236 -1.47 1.12 -12.90
N PHE A 237 -2.28 0.08 -13.17
CA PHE A 237 -2.76 -0.82 -12.12
C PHE A 237 -1.60 -1.51 -11.41
N PHE A 238 -0.69 -2.12 -12.18
CA PHE A 238 0.45 -2.83 -11.61
C PHE A 238 1.34 -1.92 -10.75
N VAL A 239 1.71 -0.75 -11.25
CA VAL A 239 2.53 0.20 -10.48
C VAL A 239 1.75 0.71 -9.27
N GLY A 240 0.45 0.96 -9.40
CA GLY A 240 -0.44 1.37 -8.30
C GLY A 240 -0.45 0.36 -7.14
N GLU A 241 -0.58 -0.94 -7.44
CA GLU A 241 -0.51 -2.00 -6.43
C GLU A 241 0.86 -2.06 -5.73
N TYR A 242 1.97 -1.90 -6.48
CA TYR A 242 3.30 -1.86 -5.88
C TYR A 242 3.51 -0.61 -5.02
N ILE A 243 2.96 0.54 -5.42
CA ILE A 243 2.91 1.73 -4.57
C ILE A 243 2.11 1.41 -3.31
N GLY A 244 0.99 0.69 -3.42
CA GLY A 244 0.22 0.18 -2.29
C GLY A 244 1.09 -0.60 -1.30
N ILE A 245 1.94 -1.53 -1.78
CA ILE A 245 2.88 -2.27 -0.91
C ILE A 245 3.84 -1.30 -0.19
N VAL A 246 4.41 -0.34 -0.91
CA VAL A 246 5.34 0.65 -0.34
C VAL A 246 4.62 1.48 0.72
N THR A 247 3.42 1.98 0.44
CA THR A 247 2.61 2.79 1.35
C THR A 247 2.19 2.01 2.59
N VAL A 248 1.64 0.80 2.46
CA VAL A 248 1.24 -0.03 3.60
C VAL A 248 2.46 -0.45 4.42
N SER A 249 3.59 -0.77 3.78
CA SER A 249 4.85 -1.08 4.48
C SER A 249 5.37 0.13 5.26
N ALA A 250 5.32 1.33 4.67
CA ALA A 250 5.68 2.55 5.35
C ALA A 250 4.75 2.84 6.54
N LEU A 251 3.45 2.63 6.38
CA LEU A 251 2.47 2.78 7.46
C LEU A 251 2.72 1.82 8.62
N MET A 252 3.04 0.55 8.35
CA MET A 252 3.43 -0.39 9.41
C MET A 252 4.62 0.15 10.22
N VAL A 253 5.61 0.72 9.55
CA VAL A 253 6.80 1.27 10.20
C VAL A 253 6.46 2.49 11.04
N THR A 254 5.67 3.43 10.52
CA THR A 254 5.29 4.66 11.24
C THR A 254 4.41 4.35 12.45
N LEU A 255 3.47 3.42 12.32
CA LEU A 255 2.45 3.19 13.33
C LEU A 255 2.88 2.23 14.43
N PHE A 256 3.72 1.24 14.11
CA PHE A 256 4.09 0.16 15.04
C PHE A 256 5.58 0.07 15.40
N PHE A 257 6.48 0.51 14.51
CA PHE A 257 7.94 0.32 14.67
C PHE A 257 8.70 1.64 14.83
N GLY A 258 8.06 2.68 15.34
CA GLY A 258 8.68 3.94 15.71
C GLY A 258 9.24 4.75 14.55
N GLY A 259 8.71 4.59 13.32
CA GLY A 259 9.08 5.42 12.18
C GLY A 259 10.60 5.53 11.96
N TRP A 260 11.11 6.75 12.08
CA TRP A 260 12.52 7.10 11.94
C TRP A 260 13.38 6.90 13.20
N HIS A 261 12.80 6.54 14.36
CA HIS A 261 13.57 6.32 15.57
C HIS A 261 14.44 5.06 15.45
N GLY A 262 15.72 5.19 15.80
CA GLY A 262 16.63 4.05 15.90
C GLY A 262 18.02 4.48 16.38
N PRO A 263 18.81 3.56 16.94
CA PRO A 263 20.14 3.88 17.44
C PRO A 263 21.12 4.13 16.28
N ILE A 264 22.06 5.06 16.45
CA ILE A 264 23.30 5.22 15.65
C ILE A 264 23.11 5.77 14.21
N LEU A 265 22.21 5.21 13.40
CA LEU A 265 22.05 5.59 11.98
C LEU A 265 21.16 6.82 11.78
N PRO A 266 21.31 7.55 10.64
CA PRO A 266 20.45 8.67 10.32
C PRO A 266 18.96 8.28 10.25
N PRO A 267 18.02 9.17 10.65
CA PRO A 267 16.58 8.92 10.68
C PRO A 267 16.01 8.31 9.39
N PHE A 268 16.44 8.84 8.23
CA PHE A 268 16.03 8.35 6.92
C PHE A 268 16.42 6.89 6.66
N VAL A 269 17.63 6.49 7.07
CA VAL A 269 18.15 5.15 6.83
C VAL A 269 17.37 4.12 7.66
N TRP A 270 17.02 4.46 8.90
CA TRP A 270 16.17 3.60 9.73
C TRP A 270 14.79 3.40 9.14
N PHE A 271 14.15 4.49 8.72
CA PHE A 271 12.87 4.41 8.05
C PHE A 271 12.94 3.51 6.81
N ALA A 272 13.90 3.78 5.91
CA ALA A 272 14.07 3.01 4.67
C ALA A 272 14.39 1.53 4.91
N LEU A 273 15.22 1.20 5.90
CA LEU A 273 15.55 -0.19 6.24
C LEU A 273 14.34 -0.95 6.78
N LYS A 274 13.59 -0.35 7.70
CA LYS A 274 12.37 -0.96 8.25
C LYS A 274 11.30 -1.12 7.16
N THR A 275 11.10 -0.11 6.31
CA THR A 275 10.15 -0.20 5.19
C THR A 275 10.59 -1.29 4.20
N GLY A 276 11.88 -1.34 3.86
CA GLY A 276 12.44 -2.39 3.01
C GLY A 276 12.31 -3.79 3.59
N PHE A 277 12.43 -3.95 4.90
CA PHE A 277 12.16 -5.22 5.60
C PHE A 277 10.71 -5.67 5.42
N PHE A 278 9.74 -4.78 5.61
CA PHE A 278 8.33 -5.12 5.38
C PHE A 278 8.02 -5.40 3.91
N MET A 279 8.60 -4.65 2.97
CA MET A 279 8.49 -4.94 1.54
C MET A 279 9.04 -6.34 1.21
N MET A 280 10.16 -6.75 1.82
CA MET A 280 10.70 -8.10 1.70
C MET A 280 9.77 -9.14 2.33
N MET A 281 9.12 -8.82 3.46
CA MET A 281 8.13 -9.68 4.10
C MET A 281 6.94 -9.97 3.19
N PHE A 282 6.42 -8.96 2.47
CA PHE A 282 5.36 -9.17 1.45
C PHE A 282 5.78 -10.22 0.42
N ILE A 283 7.02 -10.13 -0.09
CA ILE A 283 7.55 -11.09 -1.06
C ILE A 283 7.73 -12.48 -0.45
N LEU A 284 8.20 -12.55 0.81
CA LEU A 284 8.40 -13.82 1.51
C LEU A 284 7.06 -14.54 1.79
N ILE A 285 6.03 -13.80 2.20
CA ILE A 285 4.67 -14.31 2.41
C ILE A 285 4.15 -14.91 1.11
N ARG A 286 4.34 -14.21 -0.03
CA ARG A 286 3.98 -14.73 -1.36
C ARG A 286 4.70 -16.03 -1.70
N ALA A 287 5.97 -16.17 -1.32
CA ALA A 287 6.75 -17.38 -1.59
C ALA A 287 6.37 -18.57 -0.69
N SER A 288 5.87 -18.30 0.51
CA SER A 288 5.77 -19.31 1.59
C SER A 288 4.35 -19.83 1.82
N LEU A 289 3.33 -18.99 1.65
CA LEU A 289 1.95 -19.35 1.97
C LEU A 289 1.20 -19.83 0.72
N PRO A 290 0.24 -20.75 0.84
CA PRO A 290 -0.70 -21.09 -0.22
C PRO A 290 -1.84 -20.06 -0.32
N ARG A 291 -2.56 -20.04 -1.45
CA ARG A 291 -3.79 -19.25 -1.60
C ARG A 291 -4.96 -19.92 -0.86
N PRO A 292 -5.54 -19.31 0.19
CA PRO A 292 -6.83 -19.74 0.74
C PRO A 292 -7.95 -19.46 -0.25
N ARG A 293 -9.09 -20.13 -0.09
CA ARG A 293 -10.28 -19.84 -0.89
C ARG A 293 -10.93 -18.52 -0.44
N TYR A 294 -11.56 -17.80 -1.35
CA TYR A 294 -12.25 -16.53 -1.05
C TYR A 294 -13.24 -16.60 0.13
N ASP A 295 -14.04 -17.67 0.22
CA ASP A 295 -14.97 -17.86 1.34
C ASP A 295 -14.23 -17.96 2.69
N GLN A 296 -13.06 -18.59 2.70
CA GLN A 296 -12.21 -18.72 3.88
C GLN A 296 -11.60 -17.37 4.26
N VAL A 297 -11.10 -16.61 3.28
CA VAL A 297 -10.58 -15.25 3.46
C VAL A 297 -11.62 -14.34 4.10
N MET A 298 -12.85 -14.36 3.60
CA MET A 298 -13.94 -13.58 4.17
C MET A 298 -14.29 -14.04 5.59
N SER A 299 -14.41 -15.35 5.80
CA SER A 299 -14.72 -15.90 7.12
C SER A 299 -13.62 -15.61 8.15
N PHE A 300 -12.35 -15.60 7.74
CA PHE A 300 -11.21 -15.30 8.59
C PHE A 300 -11.26 -13.85 9.08
N GLY A 301 -11.50 -12.90 8.19
CA GLY A 301 -11.64 -11.49 8.56
C GLY A 301 -12.73 -11.28 9.62
N TRP A 302 -13.94 -11.77 9.37
CA TRP A 302 -15.08 -11.56 10.26
C TRP A 302 -15.05 -12.39 11.55
N LYS A 303 -14.55 -13.63 11.52
CA LYS A 303 -14.54 -14.51 12.70
C LYS A 303 -13.28 -14.41 13.54
N VAL A 304 -12.16 -13.96 12.97
CA VAL A 304 -10.86 -13.92 13.64
C VAL A 304 -10.35 -12.49 13.78
N CYS A 305 -10.22 -11.74 12.70
CA CYS A 305 -9.66 -10.38 12.77
C CYS A 305 -10.54 -9.41 13.58
N LEU A 306 -11.87 -9.47 13.41
CA LEU A 306 -12.78 -8.57 14.13
C LEU A 306 -12.76 -8.81 15.65
N PRO A 307 -12.96 -10.04 16.18
CA PRO A 307 -12.92 -10.25 17.62
C PRO A 307 -11.56 -9.90 18.24
N ILE A 308 -10.46 -10.25 17.55
CA ILE A 308 -9.10 -9.99 18.04
C ILE A 308 -8.83 -8.48 18.13
N THR A 309 -9.21 -7.71 17.11
CA THR A 309 -9.01 -6.24 17.12
C THR A 309 -9.86 -5.54 18.17
N LEU A 310 -11.11 -5.96 18.36
CA LEU A 310 -11.97 -5.42 19.41
C LEU A 310 -11.45 -5.75 20.81
N LEU A 311 -11.01 -6.98 21.06
CA LEU A 311 -10.43 -7.36 22.35
C LEU A 311 -9.15 -6.55 22.63
N ASN A 312 -8.30 -6.37 21.62
CA ASN A 312 -7.10 -5.56 21.74
C ASN A 312 -7.42 -4.09 22.07
N LEU A 313 -8.41 -3.51 21.40
CA LEU A 313 -8.87 -2.15 21.68
C LEU A 313 -9.44 -2.01 23.10
N LEU A 314 -10.28 -2.95 23.54
CA LEU A 314 -10.83 -2.96 24.90
C LEU A 314 -9.74 -3.09 25.97
N ALA A 315 -8.78 -3.99 25.76
CA ALA A 315 -7.65 -4.15 26.67
C ALA A 315 -6.82 -2.86 26.74
N THR A 316 -6.60 -2.21 25.60
CA THR A 316 -5.88 -0.93 25.53
C THR A 316 -6.62 0.16 26.30
N ALA A 317 -7.93 0.29 26.09
CA ALA A 317 -8.76 1.26 26.79
C ALA A 317 -8.76 1.02 28.30
N ALA A 318 -8.80 -0.23 28.75
CA ALA A 318 -8.71 -0.58 30.16
C ALA A 318 -7.35 -0.21 30.78
N VAL A 319 -6.24 -0.44 30.07
CA VAL A 319 -4.90 -0.05 30.53
C VAL A 319 -4.76 1.48 30.61
N ILE A 320 -5.27 2.21 29.61
CA ILE A 320 -5.25 3.67 29.62
C ILE A 320 -6.07 4.19 30.81
N LEU A 321 -7.27 3.66 31.05
CA LEU A 321 -8.12 4.05 32.18
C LEU A 321 -7.48 3.74 33.53
N TYR A 322 -6.74 2.62 33.65
CA TYR A 322 -6.05 2.25 34.88
C TYR A 322 -4.86 3.19 35.20
N ASN A 323 -4.23 3.75 34.17
CA ASN A 323 -3.09 4.66 34.31
C ASN A 323 -3.49 6.15 34.39
N ALA A 324 -4.76 6.47 34.16
CA ALA A 324 -5.32 7.83 34.21
C ALA A 324 -5.73 8.23 35.64
#